data_AF-A0A136MYE8-F1
#
_entry.id   AF-A0A136MYE8-F1
#
_cell.length_a   1.000
_cell.length_b   1.000
_cell.length_c   1.000
_cell.angle_alpha   90.00
_cell.angle_beta   90.00
_cell.angle_gamma   90.00
#
_symmetry.space_group_name_H-M   'P 1'
#
loop_
_entity.id
_entity.type
_entity.pdbx_description
1 polymer ?
#
loop_
_entity_poly.entity_id
_entity_poly.type
_entity_poly.pdbx_seq_one_letter_code
_entity_poly.pdbx_strand_id
1 'polypeptide(L)'
;MMTHIPGFKRAAVFVFLRNGDHYLLLKRTKMPYLGVHAPIGGKIEAHETPHEAIARETFEETGLQPTCFRFCGLLTETSPIDYNWISYVYVADIDYIDPPLSDEGTLHWIHKDRLSTVTIPPTDGPILKFIDENRIFILNAIFDSKMHLLEMTEELQKERIL
;
A
#
# COMPACT_ATOMS: atom_id res chain seq x y z
N MET A 1 -14.24 -26.18 18.42
CA MET A 1 -14.41 -24.78 18.86
C MET A 1 -13.80 -23.89 17.80
N MET A 2 -14.59 -23.06 17.11
CA MET A 2 -14.01 -22.01 16.28
C MET A 2 -13.37 -21.01 17.23
N THR A 3 -12.04 -20.93 17.21
CA THR A 3 -11.30 -19.87 17.88
C THR A 3 -11.80 -18.54 17.32
N HIS A 4 -12.43 -17.72 18.14
CA HIS A 4 -12.84 -16.37 17.76
C HIS A 4 -11.58 -15.59 17.37
N ILE A 5 -11.35 -15.38 16.08
CA ILE A 5 -10.25 -14.54 15.61
C ILE A 5 -10.66 -13.10 15.90
N PRO A 6 -9.92 -12.36 16.74
CA PRO A 6 -10.27 -10.97 17.01
C PRO A 6 -10.10 -10.13 15.73
N GLY A 7 -11.16 -9.45 15.30
CA GLY A 7 -11.14 -8.56 14.13
C GLY A 7 -10.53 -7.18 14.39
N PHE A 8 -9.48 -7.10 15.23
CA PHE A 8 -8.86 -5.82 15.56
C PHE A 8 -8.16 -5.22 14.33
N LYS A 9 -8.40 -3.94 14.09
CA LYS A 9 -7.70 -3.20 13.05
C LYS A 9 -6.29 -2.83 13.51
N ARG A 10 -5.30 -3.11 12.67
CA ARG A 10 -3.91 -2.67 12.82
C ARG A 10 -3.69 -1.41 11.98
N ALA A 11 -2.76 -0.57 12.38
CA ALA A 11 -2.42 0.65 11.65
C ALA A 11 -1.13 0.45 10.84
N ALA A 12 -1.11 0.94 9.61
CA ALA A 12 0.02 0.83 8.69
C ALA A 12 0.16 2.10 7.84
N VAL A 13 1.25 2.17 7.08
CA VAL A 13 1.54 3.22 6.11
C VAL A 13 2.00 2.60 4.80
N PHE A 14 1.67 3.24 3.68
CA PHE A 14 2.17 2.88 2.36
C PHE A 14 2.64 4.15 1.62
N VAL A 15 3.71 4.04 0.84
CA VAL A 15 4.15 5.07 -0.10
C VAL A 15 4.34 4.49 -1.49
N PHE A 16 3.75 5.15 -2.47
CA PHE A 16 4.12 4.97 -3.86
C PHE A 16 5.28 5.90 -4.18
N LEU A 17 6.49 5.33 -4.32
CA LEU A 17 7.66 6.06 -4.81
C LEU A 17 7.54 6.20 -6.33
N ARG A 18 7.49 7.43 -6.83
CA ARG A 18 7.18 7.74 -8.21
C ARG A 18 8.33 8.49 -8.89
N ASN A 19 8.63 8.10 -10.13
CA ASN A 19 9.46 8.87 -11.04
C ASN A 19 8.74 9.00 -12.39
N GLY A 20 8.14 10.16 -12.65
CA GLY A 20 7.29 10.37 -13.81
C GLY A 20 6.15 9.33 -13.87
N ASP A 21 6.13 8.51 -14.91
CA ASP A 21 5.14 7.45 -15.13
C ASP A 21 5.55 6.07 -14.57
N HIS A 22 6.61 6.01 -13.76
CA HIS A 22 7.07 4.77 -13.12
C HIS A 22 6.86 4.79 -11.61
N TYR A 23 6.53 3.63 -11.07
CA TYR A 23 6.42 3.36 -9.64
C TYR A 23 7.46 2.32 -9.22
N LEU A 24 8.20 2.60 -8.15
CA LEU A 24 9.12 1.64 -7.55
C LEU A 24 8.35 0.77 -6.56
N LEU A 25 8.16 -0.50 -6.90
CA LEU A 25 7.39 -1.46 -6.10
C LEU A 25 8.28 -2.59 -5.60
N LEU A 26 7.99 -3.07 -4.39
CA LEU A 26 8.66 -4.21 -3.79
C LEU A 26 7.96 -5.50 -4.20
N LYS A 27 8.67 -6.37 -4.92
CA LYS A 27 8.23 -7.75 -5.13
C LYS A 27 8.54 -8.57 -3.88
N ARG A 28 7.50 -8.85 -3.09
CA ARG A 28 7.63 -9.49 -1.78
C ARG A 28 8.09 -10.94 -1.88
N THR A 29 8.97 -11.35 -0.97
CA THR A 29 9.46 -12.75 -0.84
C THR A 29 8.82 -13.51 0.33
N LYS A 30 7.88 -12.88 1.05
CA LYS A 30 7.19 -13.42 2.23
C LYS A 30 5.67 -13.45 2.04
N MET A 31 4.99 -14.42 2.65
CA MET A 31 3.52 -14.52 2.72
C MET A 31 2.90 -13.33 3.50
N PRO A 32 1.61 -12.98 3.30
CA PRO A 32 0.62 -13.60 2.38
C PRO A 32 0.77 -13.16 0.92
N TYR A 33 1.56 -12.14 0.65
CA TYR A 33 1.71 -11.49 -0.66
C TYR A 33 2.96 -11.96 -1.43
N LEU A 34 3.36 -13.22 -1.28
CA LEU A 34 4.54 -13.77 -1.95
C LEU A 34 4.45 -13.57 -3.47
N GLY A 35 5.43 -12.88 -4.06
CA GLY A 35 5.51 -12.58 -5.50
C GLY A 35 4.67 -11.39 -5.97
N VAL A 36 3.86 -10.79 -5.09
CA VAL A 36 3.08 -9.58 -5.36
C VAL A 36 3.99 -8.35 -5.26
N HIS A 37 3.80 -7.41 -6.18
CA HIS A 37 4.45 -6.10 -6.16
C HIS A 37 3.59 -5.16 -5.33
N ALA A 38 4.11 -4.74 -4.19
CA ALA A 38 3.42 -3.86 -3.26
C ALA A 38 4.15 -2.51 -3.16
N PRO A 39 3.46 -1.43 -2.75
CA PRO A 39 4.11 -0.20 -2.34
C PRO A 39 5.00 -0.45 -1.13
N ILE A 40 5.93 0.48 -0.91
CA ILE A 40 6.82 0.49 0.25
C ILE A 40 6.01 0.84 1.49
N GLY A 41 6.27 0.17 2.60
CA GLY A 41 5.61 0.51 3.85
C GLY A 41 5.42 -0.68 4.78
N GLY A 42 4.80 -0.39 5.91
CA GLY A 42 4.69 -1.37 6.97
C GLY A 42 3.81 -0.87 8.12
N LYS A 43 3.94 -1.54 9.25
CA LYS A 43 3.10 -1.29 10.43
C LYS A 43 3.58 -0.02 11.13
N ILE A 44 2.63 0.78 11.63
CA ILE A 44 2.94 1.87 12.55
C ILE A 44 3.29 1.27 13.92
N GLU A 45 4.46 1.59 14.44
CA GLU A 45 4.94 1.11 15.73
C GLU A 45 4.33 1.88 16.91
N ALA A 46 4.58 1.39 18.13
CA ALA A 46 4.09 2.05 19.33
C ALA A 46 4.73 3.44 19.47
N HIS A 47 3.91 4.45 19.74
CA HIS A 47 4.32 5.85 19.89
C HIS A 47 4.86 6.51 18.61
N GLU A 48 4.68 5.86 17.46
CA GLU A 48 5.07 6.38 16.15
C GLU A 48 3.89 7.10 15.48
N THR A 49 4.14 8.28 14.90
CA THR A 49 3.18 8.94 14.00
C THR A 49 3.23 8.30 12.61
N PRO A 50 2.16 8.40 11.80
CA PRO A 50 2.20 7.90 10.41
C PRO A 50 3.35 8.49 9.58
N HIS A 51 3.74 9.74 9.84
CA HIS A 51 4.84 10.37 9.11
C HIS A 51 6.21 9.80 9.51
N GLU A 52 6.44 9.53 10.79
CA GLU A 52 7.65 8.85 11.27
C GLU A 52 7.73 7.44 10.72
N ALA A 53 6.61 6.70 10.75
CA ALA A 53 6.51 5.36 10.20
C ALA A 53 6.88 5.31 8.72
N ILE A 54 6.31 6.19 7.90
CA ILE A 54 6.57 6.12 6.45
C ILE A 54 8.02 6.48 6.12
N ALA A 55 8.63 7.41 6.87
CA ALA A 55 10.04 7.75 6.70
C ALA A 55 10.95 6.58 7.10
N ARG A 56 10.67 5.91 8.23
CA ARG A 56 11.41 4.71 8.68
C ARG A 56 11.29 3.57 7.68
N GLU A 57 10.08 3.17 7.33
CA GLU A 57 9.83 2.04 6.40
C GLU A 57 10.46 2.31 5.02
N THR A 58 10.37 3.54 4.51
CA THR A 58 11.02 3.90 3.24
C THR A 58 12.53 3.70 3.33
N PHE A 59 13.15 4.13 4.42
CA PHE A 59 14.58 3.98 4.62
C PHE A 59 15.00 2.52 4.84
N GLU A 60 14.23 1.75 5.62
CA GLU A 60 14.51 0.33 5.87
C GLU A 60 14.41 -0.52 4.61
N GLU A 61 13.36 -0.30 3.79
CA GLU A 61 13.12 -1.13 2.61
C GLU A 61 13.92 -0.70 1.38
N THR A 62 14.34 0.57 1.31
CA THR A 62 14.98 1.14 0.09
C THR A 62 16.26 1.93 0.36
N GLY A 63 16.61 2.24 1.60
CA GLY A 63 17.73 3.14 1.91
C GLY A 63 17.51 4.60 1.50
N LEU A 64 16.33 4.95 0.97
CA LEU A 64 16.01 6.30 0.50
C LEU A 64 15.42 7.16 1.61
N GLN A 65 15.62 8.46 1.49
CA GLN A 65 15.06 9.47 2.37
C GLN A 65 14.43 10.61 1.56
N PRO A 66 13.26 10.38 0.93
CA PRO A 66 12.53 11.44 0.24
C PRO A 66 12.29 12.62 1.19
N THR A 67 12.43 13.84 0.67
CA THR A 67 12.26 15.07 1.47
C THR A 67 10.79 15.44 1.68
N CYS A 68 9.88 14.87 0.87
CA CYS A 68 8.46 15.16 0.93
C CYS A 68 7.63 13.90 0.69
N PHE A 69 6.76 13.59 1.65
CA PHE A 69 5.71 12.59 1.51
C PHE A 69 4.38 13.32 1.44
N ARG A 70 3.71 13.25 0.29
CA ARG A 70 2.38 13.84 0.13
C ARG A 70 1.33 12.82 0.54
N PHE A 71 0.53 13.17 1.55
CA PHE A 71 -0.63 12.36 1.95
C PHE A 71 -1.67 12.31 0.82
N CYS A 72 -2.18 11.11 0.55
CA CYS A 72 -3.16 10.84 -0.51
C CYS A 72 -4.50 10.39 0.04
N GLY A 73 -4.54 9.66 1.15
CA GLY A 73 -5.80 9.18 1.69
C GLY A 73 -5.65 8.05 2.69
N LEU A 74 -6.79 7.48 3.06
CA LEU A 74 -6.88 6.32 3.94
C LEU A 74 -7.41 5.12 3.16
N LEU A 75 -6.87 3.95 3.46
CA LEU A 75 -7.42 2.65 3.06
C LEU A 75 -7.78 1.87 4.31
N THR A 76 -9.03 1.42 4.41
CA THR A 76 -9.49 0.50 5.45
C THR A 76 -9.80 -0.84 4.83
N GLU A 77 -9.08 -1.89 5.23
CA GLU A 77 -9.31 -3.26 4.79
C GLU A 77 -9.95 -4.08 5.92
N THR A 78 -10.94 -4.90 5.57
CA THR A 78 -11.66 -5.74 6.52
C THR A 78 -11.82 -7.16 5.99
N SER A 79 -11.50 -8.15 6.81
CA SER A 79 -11.67 -9.58 6.49
C SER A 79 -12.10 -10.36 7.74
N PRO A 80 -12.86 -11.47 7.60
CA PRO A 80 -13.20 -12.36 8.71
C PRO A 80 -12.01 -13.15 9.30
N ILE A 81 -10.82 -13.05 8.71
CA ILE A 81 -9.56 -13.62 9.25
C ILE A 81 -8.72 -12.52 9.93
N ASP A 82 -7.53 -12.86 10.43
CA ASP A 82 -6.58 -11.92 11.05
C ASP A 82 -5.89 -11.03 10.00
N TYR A 83 -6.70 -10.34 9.20
CA TYR A 83 -6.32 -9.41 8.15
C TYR A 83 -7.27 -8.21 8.19
N ASN A 84 -6.91 -7.21 9.00
CA ASN A 84 -7.74 -6.03 9.23
C ASN A 84 -6.81 -4.84 9.43
N TRP A 85 -6.84 -3.88 8.50
CA TRP A 85 -5.87 -2.78 8.44
C TRP A 85 -6.55 -1.43 8.25
N ILE A 86 -5.91 -0.39 8.78
CA ILE A 86 -6.12 1.01 8.42
C ILE A 86 -4.76 1.52 7.98
N SER A 87 -4.64 1.93 6.73
CA SER A 87 -3.39 2.33 6.12
C SER A 87 -3.45 3.79 5.69
N TYR A 88 -2.44 4.57 6.09
CA TYR A 88 -2.21 5.91 5.57
C TYR A 88 -1.43 5.79 4.26
N VAL A 89 -1.98 6.35 3.18
CA VAL A 89 -1.37 6.27 1.86
C VAL A 89 -0.70 7.58 1.51
N TYR A 90 0.55 7.48 1.06
CA TYR A 90 1.39 8.58 0.62
C TYR A 90 1.89 8.34 -0.81
N VAL A 91 2.37 9.41 -1.42
CA VAL A 91 3.20 9.37 -2.62
C VAL A 91 4.42 10.25 -2.38
N ALA A 92 5.57 9.83 -2.89
CA ALA A 92 6.78 10.64 -2.90
C ALA A 92 7.41 10.60 -4.29
N ASP A 93 7.67 11.77 -4.85
CA ASP A 93 8.40 11.90 -6.11
C ASP A 93 9.91 11.79 -5.81
N ILE A 94 10.57 10.87 -6.50
CA ILE A 94 12.01 10.62 -6.36
C ILE A 94 12.68 10.56 -7.73
N ASP A 95 14.00 10.72 -7.76
CA ASP A 95 14.79 10.45 -8.96
C ASP A 95 14.76 8.96 -9.32
N TYR A 96 14.94 8.67 -10.60
CA TYR A 96 15.11 7.29 -11.03
C TYR A 96 16.48 6.79 -10.54
N ILE A 97 16.44 5.73 -9.74
CA ILE A 97 17.64 5.10 -9.17
C ILE A 97 17.77 3.66 -9.62
N ASP A 98 18.98 3.12 -9.52
CA ASP A 98 19.16 1.68 -9.52
C ASP A 98 18.49 1.11 -8.27
N PRO A 99 17.55 0.15 -8.40
CA PRO A 99 16.83 -0.38 -7.26
C PRO A 99 17.79 -1.00 -6.23
N PRO A 100 17.76 -0.54 -4.97
CA PRO A 100 18.63 -1.06 -3.93
C PRO A 100 18.24 -2.49 -3.54
N LEU A 101 19.15 -3.17 -2.84
CA LEU A 101 18.83 -4.45 -2.21
C LEU A 101 17.92 -4.22 -1.01
N SER A 102 16.96 -5.12 -0.84
CA SER A 102 16.02 -5.12 0.29
C SER A 102 15.98 -6.52 0.90
N ASP A 103 15.97 -6.61 2.23
CA ASP A 103 15.81 -7.88 2.93
C ASP A 103 14.35 -8.41 2.87
N GLU A 104 13.41 -7.56 2.43
CA GLU A 104 11.99 -7.84 2.26
C GLU A 104 11.65 -8.39 0.85
N GLY A 105 12.56 -8.23 -0.12
CA GLY A 105 12.35 -8.66 -1.49
C GLY A 105 13.20 -7.92 -2.53
N THR A 106 12.71 -7.85 -3.76
CA THR A 106 13.41 -7.15 -4.86
C THR A 106 12.58 -5.96 -5.32
N LEU A 107 13.20 -4.80 -5.45
CA LEU A 107 12.56 -3.58 -5.92
C LEU A 107 12.56 -3.53 -7.46
N HIS A 108 11.43 -3.12 -8.05
CA HIS A 108 11.25 -3.02 -9.50
C HIS A 108 10.60 -1.69 -9.86
N TRP A 109 11.17 -0.98 -10.84
CA TRP A 109 10.48 0.12 -11.50
C TRP A 109 9.45 -0.43 -12.49
N ILE A 110 8.19 -0.07 -12.28
CA ILE A 110 7.06 -0.51 -13.11
C ILE A 110 6.41 0.72 -13.72
N HIS A 111 6.41 0.78 -15.05
CA HIS A 111 5.66 1.81 -15.79
C HIS A 111 4.15 1.64 -15.53
N LYS A 112 3.42 2.75 -15.36
CA LYS A 112 1.99 2.73 -15.00
C LYS A 112 1.13 1.87 -15.95
N ASP A 113 1.39 1.94 -17.26
CA ASP A 113 0.69 1.14 -18.26
C ASP A 113 0.93 -0.38 -18.15
N ARG A 114 1.96 -0.80 -17.40
CA ARG A 114 2.29 -2.20 -17.14
C ARG A 114 1.80 -2.70 -15.78
N LEU A 115 1.21 -1.86 -14.95
CA LEU A 115 0.69 -2.26 -13.64
C LEU A 115 -0.37 -3.36 -13.75
N SER A 116 -1.16 -3.36 -14.82
CA SER A 116 -2.15 -4.41 -15.12
C SER A 116 -1.54 -5.75 -15.54
N THR A 117 -0.24 -5.78 -15.89
CA THR A 117 0.48 -6.96 -16.34
C THR A 117 1.29 -7.64 -15.24
N VAL A 118 1.37 -7.01 -14.06
CA VAL A 118 2.03 -7.57 -12.88
C VAL A 118 1.01 -7.82 -11.79
N THR A 119 1.33 -8.74 -10.87
CA THR A 119 0.48 -8.97 -9.70
C THR A 119 0.72 -7.87 -8.68
N ILE A 120 -0.32 -7.08 -8.40
CA ILE A 120 -0.40 -6.06 -7.34
C ILE A 120 -1.61 -6.36 -6.44
N PRO A 121 -1.69 -5.81 -5.21
CA PRO A 121 -2.91 -5.85 -4.43
C PRO A 121 -4.10 -5.27 -5.22
N PRO A 122 -5.31 -5.85 -5.11
CA PRO A 122 -6.47 -5.43 -5.89
C PRO A 122 -6.93 -3.99 -5.57
N THR A 123 -6.52 -3.45 -4.42
CA THR A 123 -6.77 -2.08 -3.97
C THR A 123 -5.89 -1.03 -4.66
N ASP A 124 -4.72 -1.44 -5.15
CA ASP A 124 -3.67 -0.49 -5.55
C ASP A 124 -3.94 0.16 -6.90
N GLY A 125 -4.62 -0.55 -7.82
CA GLY A 125 -5.08 0.02 -9.09
C GLY A 125 -5.99 1.25 -8.88
N PRO A 126 -7.10 1.12 -8.12
CA PRO A 126 -7.91 2.26 -7.72
C PRO A 126 -7.11 3.37 -7.03
N ILE A 127 -6.27 3.04 -6.04
CA ILE A 127 -5.45 4.03 -5.32
C ILE A 127 -4.58 4.85 -6.27
N LEU A 128 -3.86 4.19 -7.19
CA LEU A 128 -2.99 4.84 -8.16
C LEU A 128 -3.78 5.76 -9.10
N LYS A 129 -4.98 5.35 -9.51
CA LYS A 129 -5.89 6.23 -10.27
C LYS A 129 -6.21 7.52 -9.50
N PHE A 130 -6.56 7.42 -8.21
CA PHE A 130 -6.82 8.62 -7.39
C PHE A 130 -5.56 9.49 -7.21
N ILE A 131 -4.38 8.86 -7.05
CA ILE A 131 -3.09 9.57 -6.95
C ILE A 131 -2.81 10.37 -8.23
N ASP A 132 -2.99 9.75 -9.40
CA ASP A 132 -2.79 10.38 -10.71
C ASP A 132 -3.78 11.53 -10.95
N GLU A 133 -5.02 11.40 -10.46
CA GLU A 133 -6.05 12.45 -10.48
C GLU A 133 -5.82 13.55 -9.43
N ASN A 134 -4.79 13.44 -8.58
CA ASN A 134 -4.56 14.30 -7.41
C ASN A 134 -5.79 14.42 -6.48
N ARG A 135 -6.53 13.32 -6.34
CA ARG A 135 -7.77 13.26 -5.57
C ARG A 135 -7.50 12.60 -4.22
N ILE A 136 -7.82 13.30 -3.13
CA ILE A 136 -7.79 12.71 -1.78
C ILE A 136 -8.94 11.71 -1.67
N PHE A 137 -8.72 10.59 -1.00
CA PHE A 137 -9.70 9.51 -0.87
C PHE A 137 -9.81 8.96 0.55
N ILE A 138 -10.97 8.36 0.83
CA ILE A 138 -11.14 7.40 1.93
C ILE A 138 -11.72 6.13 1.32
N LEU A 139 -10.92 5.07 1.25
CA LEU A 139 -11.30 3.81 0.63
C LEU A 139 -11.61 2.77 1.70
N ASN A 140 -12.71 2.04 1.50
CA ASN A 140 -13.09 0.90 2.31
C ASN A 140 -13.12 -0.34 1.42
N ALA A 141 -12.39 -1.39 1.81
CA ALA A 141 -12.30 -2.66 1.09
C ALA A 141 -12.69 -3.83 1.99
N ILE A 142 -13.57 -4.70 1.48
CA ILE A 142 -14.06 -5.88 2.19
C ILE A 142 -13.58 -7.13 1.47
N PHE A 143 -12.93 -8.04 2.20
CA PHE A 143 -12.40 -9.30 1.70
C PHE A 143 -13.11 -10.50 2.32
N ASP A 144 -13.18 -11.61 1.57
CA ASP A 144 -13.55 -12.91 2.14
C ASP A 144 -12.41 -13.54 2.95
N SER A 145 -12.65 -14.73 3.52
CA SER A 145 -11.64 -15.47 4.30
C SER A 145 -10.50 -16.05 3.45
N LYS A 146 -10.60 -15.98 2.13
CA LYS A 146 -9.59 -16.42 1.16
C LYS A 146 -8.85 -15.24 0.52
N MET A 147 -9.03 -14.02 1.05
CA MET A 147 -8.42 -12.78 0.54
C MET A 147 -8.89 -12.39 -0.88
N HIS A 148 -10.09 -12.77 -1.28
CA HIS A 148 -10.73 -12.19 -2.46
C HIS A 148 -11.45 -10.91 -2.09
N LEU A 149 -11.22 -9.85 -2.87
CA LEU A 149 -11.92 -8.57 -2.72
C LEU A 149 -13.38 -8.75 -3.14
N LEU A 150 -14.31 -8.46 -2.22
CA LEU A 150 -15.76 -8.56 -2.43
C LEU A 150 -16.40 -7.21 -2.76
N GLU A 151 -15.92 -6.14 -2.11
CA GLU A 151 -16.47 -4.79 -2.25
C GLU A 151 -15.38 -3.76 -2.03
N MET A 152 -15.43 -2.68 -2.80
CA MET A 152 -14.61 -1.50 -2.56
C MET A 152 -15.41 -0.21 -2.78
N THR A 153 -15.37 0.70 -1.82
CA THR A 153 -16.09 1.99 -1.86
C THR A 153 -15.17 3.16 -1.54
N GLU A 154 -15.48 4.33 -2.11
CA GLU A 154 -14.86 5.62 -1.79
C GLU A 154 -15.88 6.47 -1.00
N GLU A 155 -15.53 6.84 0.22
CA GLU A 155 -16.46 7.39 1.20
C GLU A 155 -16.75 8.87 1.02
N LEU A 156 -15.79 9.66 0.52
CA LEU A 156 -15.95 11.12 0.40
C LEU A 156 -17.02 11.47 -0.64
N GLN A 157 -17.06 10.74 -1.74
CA GLN A 157 -18.03 10.91 -2.84
C GLN A 157 -19.13 9.85 -2.83
N LYS A 158 -19.05 8.85 -1.94
CA LYS A 158 -19.99 7.71 -1.86
C LYS A 158 -20.05 6.92 -3.17
N GLU A 159 -18.88 6.73 -3.79
CA GLU A 159 -18.72 6.00 -5.04
C GLU A 159 -18.47 4.51 -4.74
N ARG A 160 -19.10 3.61 -5.51
CA ARG A 160 -18.73 2.19 -5.52
C ARG A 160 -17.68 1.97 -6.60
N ILE A 161 -16.54 1.42 -6.20
CA ILE A 161 -15.40 1.13 -7.08
C ILE A 161 -15.50 -0.30 -7.62
N LEU A 162 -15.88 -1.25 -6.76
CA LEU A 162 -16.11 -2.67 -7.08
C LEU A 162 -17.27 -3.24 -6.28
#